data_AF-A0A7G7BJX6-F1
#
_entry.id   AF-A0A7G7BJX6-F1
#
_cell.length_a   1.000
_cell.length_b   1.000
_cell.length_c   1.000
_cell.angle_alpha   90.00
_cell.angle_beta   90.00
_cell.angle_gamma   90.00
#
_symmetry.space_group_name_H-M   'P 1'
#
loop_
_entity.id
_entity.type
_entity.pdbx_description
1 polymer ?
#
loop_
_entity_poly.entity_id
_entity_poly.type
_entity_poly.pdbx_seq_one_letter_code
_entity_poly.pdbx_strand_id
1 'polypeptide(L)'
;MTTDIQKAAERVAKLRAQAEKASAPLADAEAQLRAAQEAESARRAERAAEYNREVVETWRERADDATNSGDTARETFLAALSAEPWFAAYVEYRAARHKRGHVLTEAQRAQTALGEVQTVPEQRWYDAMLLEDMVSHADRKAAELGAEFDQELTDKRDTYISGTN
;
A
#
# COMPACT_ATOMS: atom_id res chain seq x y z
N MET A 1 -7.57 -5.04 79.14
CA MET A 1 -7.72 -5.92 77.96
C MET A 1 -9.06 -5.78 77.25
N THR A 2 -10.15 -5.38 77.92
CA THR A 2 -11.48 -5.18 77.30
C THR A 2 -11.62 -3.91 76.45
N THR A 3 -10.88 -2.85 76.77
CA THR A 3 -10.95 -1.53 76.10
C THR A 3 -10.27 -1.47 74.72
N ASP A 4 -9.17 -2.18 74.52
CA ASP A 4 -8.44 -2.17 73.24
C ASP A 4 -9.13 -3.01 72.17
N ILE A 5 -9.79 -4.10 72.58
CA ILE A 5 -10.61 -4.95 71.71
C ILE A 5 -11.85 -4.18 71.23
N GLN A 6 -12.49 -3.41 72.11
CA GLN A 6 -13.62 -2.54 71.72
C GLN A 6 -13.19 -1.46 70.71
N LYS A 7 -12.07 -0.77 70.95
CA LYS A 7 -11.54 0.23 70.00
C LYS A 7 -11.16 -0.37 68.64
N ALA A 8 -10.60 -1.59 68.62
CA ALA A 8 -10.29 -2.30 67.39
C ALA A 8 -11.57 -2.70 66.63
N ALA A 9 -12.60 -3.18 67.33
CA ALA A 9 -13.90 -3.50 66.74
C ALA A 9 -14.59 -2.26 66.13
N GLU A 10 -14.55 -1.12 66.82
CA GLU A 10 -15.06 0.15 66.29
C GLU A 10 -14.29 0.62 65.05
N ARG A 11 -12.96 0.45 65.02
CA ARG A 11 -12.14 0.73 63.83
C ARG A 11 -12.50 -0.16 62.65
N VAL A 12 -12.68 -1.46 62.88
CA VAL A 12 -13.11 -2.41 61.84
C VAL A 12 -14.51 -2.08 61.33
N ALA A 13 -15.46 -1.76 62.22
CA ALA A 13 -16.81 -1.35 61.82
C ALA A 13 -16.79 -0.05 61.00
N LYS A 14 -15.96 0.92 61.40
CA LYS A 14 -15.79 2.18 60.66
C LYS A 14 -15.15 1.96 59.28
N LEU A 15 -14.12 1.10 59.19
CA LEU A 15 -13.47 0.76 57.93
C LEU A 15 -14.41 -0.04 57.00
N ARG A 16 -15.23 -0.95 57.54
CA ARG A 16 -16.27 -1.66 56.77
C ARG A 16 -17.31 -0.69 56.22
N ALA A 17 -17.81 0.22 57.06
CA ALA A 17 -18.76 1.25 56.61
C ALA A 17 -18.14 2.19 55.55
N GLN A 18 -16.84 2.49 55.64
CA GLN A 18 -16.14 3.26 54.61
C GLN A 18 -15.94 2.47 53.31
N ALA A 19 -15.63 1.17 53.39
CA ALA A 19 -15.51 0.29 52.23
C ALA A 19 -16.87 0.08 51.53
N GLU A 20 -17.96 -0.12 52.28
CA GLU A 20 -19.32 -0.21 51.75
C GLU A 20 -19.78 1.12 51.13
N LYS A 21 -19.44 2.25 51.76
CA LYS A 21 -19.73 3.58 51.20
C LYS A 21 -18.97 3.83 49.90
N ALA A 22 -17.79 3.23 49.71
CA ALA A 22 -16.99 3.36 48.50
C ALA A 22 -17.33 2.31 47.43
N SER A 23 -17.86 1.14 47.81
CA SER A 23 -18.17 0.06 46.87
C SER A 23 -19.34 0.38 45.95
N ALA A 24 -20.39 1.05 46.44
CA ALA A 24 -21.53 1.44 45.62
C ALA A 24 -21.17 2.49 44.55
N PRO A 25 -20.44 3.58 44.87
CA PRO A 25 -19.93 4.51 43.86
C PRO A 25 -18.97 3.88 42.85
N LEU A 26 -18.13 2.92 43.29
CA LEU A 26 -17.23 2.21 42.38
C LEU A 26 -18.02 1.33 41.40
N ALA A 27 -19.00 0.57 41.88
CA ALA A 27 -19.85 -0.26 41.02
C ALA A 27 -20.69 0.57 40.05
N ASP A 28 -21.20 1.74 40.48
CA ASP A 28 -21.89 2.69 39.61
C ASP A 28 -20.95 3.28 38.54
N ALA A 29 -19.73 3.68 38.92
CA ALA A 29 -18.73 4.16 37.98
C ALA A 29 -18.29 3.08 36.96
N GLU A 30 -18.13 1.83 37.40
CA GLU A 30 -17.83 0.70 36.52
C GLU A 30 -19.00 0.41 35.55
N ALA A 31 -20.25 0.51 36.01
CA ALA A 31 -21.42 0.36 35.17
C ALA A 31 -21.53 1.49 34.14
N GLN A 32 -21.27 2.74 34.55
CA GLN A 32 -21.23 3.90 33.66
C GLN A 32 -20.11 3.79 32.63
N LEU A 33 -18.91 3.34 33.04
CA LEU A 33 -17.80 3.10 32.12
C LEU A 33 -18.15 2.02 31.09
N ARG A 34 -18.75 0.90 31.52
CA ARG A 34 -19.19 -0.16 30.60
C ARG A 34 -20.24 0.36 29.62
N ALA A 35 -21.25 1.07 30.10
CA ALA A 35 -22.27 1.67 29.24
C ALA A 35 -21.68 2.67 28.24
N ALA A 36 -20.71 3.49 28.66
CA ALA A 36 -20.01 4.42 27.78
C ALA A 36 -19.15 3.70 26.72
N GLN A 37 -18.47 2.61 27.10
CA GLN A 37 -17.70 1.77 26.18
C GLN A 37 -18.60 1.09 25.14
N GLU A 38 -19.74 0.53 25.57
CA GLU A 38 -20.74 -0.07 24.69
C GLU A 38 -21.30 0.96 23.70
N ALA A 39 -21.68 2.15 24.18
CA ALA A 39 -22.19 3.23 23.35
C ALA A 39 -21.17 3.71 22.31
N GLU A 40 -19.90 3.87 22.69
CA GLU A 40 -18.85 4.25 21.73
C GLU A 40 -18.55 3.13 20.73
N SER A 41 -18.60 1.87 21.16
CA SER A 41 -18.46 0.73 20.25
C SER A 41 -19.55 0.71 19.17
N ALA A 42 -20.79 1.04 19.55
CA ALA A 42 -21.91 1.15 18.61
C ALA A 42 -21.70 2.30 17.61
N ARG A 43 -21.29 3.49 18.08
CA ARG A 43 -20.98 4.62 17.19
C ARG A 43 -19.84 4.30 16.22
N ARG A 44 -18.79 3.62 16.69
CA ARG A 44 -17.68 3.17 15.82
C ARG A 44 -18.18 2.18 14.77
N ALA A 45 -19.06 1.25 15.13
CA ALA A 45 -19.65 0.31 14.19
C ALA A 45 -20.52 1.01 13.13
N GLU A 46 -21.29 2.03 13.52
CA GLU A 46 -22.07 2.85 12.59
C GLU A 46 -21.16 3.62 11.62
N ARG A 47 -20.13 4.31 12.12
CA ARG A 47 -19.13 5.00 11.28
C ARG A 47 -18.42 4.04 10.34
N ALA A 48 -18.07 2.84 10.81
CA ALA A 48 -17.46 1.82 9.95
C ALA A 48 -18.41 1.35 8.83
N ALA A 49 -19.70 1.19 9.12
CA ALA A 49 -20.69 0.81 8.12
C ALA A 49 -20.91 1.92 7.08
N GLU A 50 -20.87 3.18 7.50
CA GLU A 50 -20.93 4.35 6.61
C GLU A 50 -19.71 4.42 5.68
N TYR A 51 -18.49 4.37 6.25
CA TYR A 51 -17.25 4.35 5.48
C TYR A 51 -17.23 3.21 4.45
N ASN A 52 -17.61 2.00 4.86
CA ASN A 52 -17.64 0.85 3.96
C ASN A 52 -18.63 1.07 2.81
N ARG A 53 -19.79 1.68 3.07
CA ARG A 53 -20.77 2.00 2.03
C ARG A 53 -20.20 3.01 1.04
N GLU A 54 -19.58 4.08 1.53
CA GLU A 54 -18.93 5.09 0.70
C GLU A 54 -17.83 4.48 -0.19
N VAL A 55 -16.98 3.63 0.38
CA VAL A 55 -15.94 2.92 -0.39
C VAL A 55 -16.57 2.02 -1.46
N VAL A 56 -17.61 1.26 -1.14
CA VAL A 56 -18.31 0.41 -2.12
C VAL A 56 -18.99 1.23 -3.23
N GLU A 57 -19.48 2.43 -2.92
CA GLU A 57 -20.08 3.32 -3.91
C GLU A 57 -19.03 3.97 -4.82
N THR A 58 -17.83 4.24 -4.31
CA THR A 58 -16.80 5.04 -5.00
C THR A 58 -15.57 4.26 -5.46
N TRP A 59 -15.45 2.95 -5.19
CA TRP A 59 -14.21 2.20 -5.48
C TRP A 59 -13.78 2.23 -6.94
N ARG A 60 -14.74 2.29 -7.88
CA ARG A 60 -14.43 2.33 -9.32
C ARG A 60 -13.73 3.62 -9.70
N GLU A 61 -14.28 4.75 -9.27
CA GLU A 61 -13.67 6.07 -9.49
C GLU A 61 -12.29 6.14 -8.85
N ARG A 62 -12.14 5.67 -7.61
CA ARG A 62 -10.83 5.60 -6.93
C ARG A 62 -9.82 4.73 -7.68
N ALA A 63 -10.26 3.60 -8.26
CA ALA A 63 -9.41 2.71 -9.04
C ALA A 63 -9.05 3.31 -10.41
N ASP A 64 -10.00 3.99 -11.05
CA ASP A 64 -9.80 4.68 -12.32
C ASP A 64 -8.82 5.85 -12.14
N ASP A 65 -8.96 6.65 -11.08
CA ASP A 65 -8.02 7.72 -10.72
C ASP A 65 -6.61 7.19 -10.50
N ALA A 66 -6.46 6.10 -9.75
CA ALA A 66 -5.17 5.44 -9.56
C ALA A 66 -4.56 4.97 -10.89
N THR A 67 -5.38 4.41 -11.78
CA THR A 67 -4.94 3.96 -13.12
C THR A 67 -4.51 5.13 -13.99
N ASN A 68 -5.33 6.18 -14.08
CA ASN A 68 -5.04 7.39 -14.87
C ASN A 68 -3.78 8.12 -14.37
N SER A 69 -3.53 8.08 -13.07
CA SER A 69 -2.28 8.61 -12.49
C SER A 69 -1.05 7.83 -13.00
N GLY A 70 -1.19 6.52 -13.19
CA GLY A 70 -0.16 5.66 -13.77
C GLY A 70 0.14 5.99 -15.23
N ASP A 71 -0.89 6.26 -16.04
CA ASP A 71 -0.71 6.67 -17.44
C ASP A 71 0.03 8.00 -17.56
N THR A 72 -0.34 8.99 -16.74
CA THR A 72 0.34 10.29 -16.69
C THR A 72 1.81 10.15 -16.25
N ALA A 73 2.06 9.33 -15.23
CA ALA A 73 3.41 9.05 -14.74
C ALA A 73 4.26 8.35 -15.81
N ARG A 74 3.66 7.40 -16.55
CA ARG A 74 4.31 6.70 -17.67
C ARG A 74 4.69 7.67 -18.78
N GLU A 75 3.78 8.55 -19.20
CA GLU A 75 4.06 9.56 -20.23
C GLU A 75 5.20 10.49 -19.80
N THR A 76 5.15 10.95 -18.55
CA THR A 76 6.20 11.80 -17.96
C THR A 76 7.55 11.09 -17.91
N PHE A 77 7.58 9.82 -17.50
CA PHE A 77 8.78 9.00 -17.49
C PHE A 77 9.38 8.83 -18.89
N LEU A 78 8.54 8.51 -19.89
CA LEU A 78 9.01 8.33 -21.27
C LEU A 78 9.54 9.64 -21.86
N ALA A 79 8.88 10.76 -21.57
CA ALA A 79 9.37 12.08 -21.96
C ALA A 79 10.75 12.36 -21.34
N ALA A 80 10.91 12.17 -20.03
CA ALA A 80 12.18 12.35 -19.34
C ALA A 80 13.27 11.41 -19.88
N LEU A 81 12.97 10.12 -20.02
CA LEU A 81 13.90 9.12 -20.54
C LEU A 81 14.35 9.46 -21.97
N SER A 82 13.44 9.92 -22.83
CA SER A 82 13.78 10.31 -24.21
C SER A 82 14.66 11.56 -24.31
N ALA A 83 14.64 12.42 -23.29
CA ALA A 83 15.49 13.60 -23.21
C ALA A 83 16.94 13.25 -22.80
N GLU A 84 17.18 12.04 -22.27
CA GLU A 84 18.49 11.63 -21.79
C GLU A 84 19.46 11.24 -22.93
N PRO A 85 20.64 11.86 -23.02
CA PRO A 85 21.60 11.57 -24.11
C PRO A 85 22.08 10.12 -24.16
N TRP A 86 22.23 9.46 -23.01
CA TRP A 86 22.65 8.06 -22.94
C TRP A 86 21.58 7.13 -23.52
N PHE A 87 20.30 7.46 -23.32
CA PHE A 87 19.18 6.69 -23.84
C PHE A 87 19.07 6.85 -25.36
N ALA A 88 19.26 8.07 -25.87
CA ALA A 88 19.34 8.31 -27.31
C ALA A 88 20.45 7.46 -27.97
N ALA A 89 21.65 7.44 -27.40
CA ALA A 89 22.75 6.59 -27.88
C ALA A 89 22.42 5.09 -27.80
N TYR A 90 21.73 4.65 -26.74
CA TYR A 90 21.26 3.28 -26.62
C TYR A 90 20.22 2.92 -27.70
N VAL A 91 19.26 3.81 -27.97
CA VAL A 91 18.28 3.65 -29.05
C VAL A 91 18.96 3.56 -30.41
N GLU A 92 19.96 4.40 -30.70
CA GLU A 92 20.73 4.32 -31.94
C GLU A 92 21.45 2.98 -32.11
N TYR A 93 22.08 2.49 -31.03
CA TYR A 93 22.71 1.17 -31.01
C TYR A 93 21.68 0.06 -31.26
N ARG A 94 20.50 0.12 -30.64
CA ARG A 94 19.40 -0.83 -30.89
C ARG A 94 18.85 -0.68 -32.32
N ALA A 95 18.76 0.52 -32.87
CA ALA A 95 18.31 0.75 -34.24
C ALA A 95 19.30 0.16 -35.25
N ALA A 96 20.61 0.27 -35.03
CA ALA A 96 21.64 -0.35 -35.87
C ALA A 96 21.48 -1.88 -35.93
N ARG A 97 21.09 -2.50 -34.82
CA ARG A 97 20.76 -3.93 -34.75
C ARG A 97 19.56 -4.28 -35.65
N HIS A 98 18.46 -3.54 -35.56
CA HIS A 98 17.29 -3.76 -36.42
C HIS A 98 17.62 -3.55 -37.91
N LYS A 99 18.38 -2.50 -38.23
CA LYS A 99 18.87 -2.24 -39.59
C LYS A 99 19.67 -3.42 -40.13
N ARG A 100 20.61 -3.98 -39.33
CA ARG A 100 21.34 -5.21 -39.70
C ARG A 100 20.39 -6.38 -39.97
N GLY A 101 19.35 -6.54 -39.15
CA GLY A 101 18.33 -7.59 -39.37
C GLY A 101 17.66 -7.47 -40.73
N HIS A 102 17.18 -6.28 -41.08
CA HIS A 102 16.60 -6.02 -42.39
C HIS A 102 17.57 -6.33 -43.54
N VAL A 103 18.85 -5.94 -43.40
CA VAL A 103 19.87 -6.25 -44.41
C VAL A 103 20.07 -7.75 -44.58
N LEU A 104 20.17 -8.52 -43.49
CA LEU A 104 20.32 -9.97 -43.56
C LEU A 104 19.08 -10.64 -44.15
N THR A 105 17.87 -10.21 -43.77
CA THR A 105 16.62 -10.72 -44.34
C THR A 105 16.55 -10.46 -45.85
N GLU A 106 16.89 -9.26 -46.30
CA GLU A 106 16.92 -8.95 -47.74
C GLU A 106 17.99 -9.76 -48.48
N ALA A 107 19.18 -9.92 -47.91
CA ALA A 107 20.22 -10.77 -48.49
C ALA A 107 19.76 -12.23 -48.63
N GLN A 108 19.05 -12.75 -47.63
CA GLN A 108 18.52 -14.10 -47.64
C GLN A 108 17.44 -14.26 -48.72
N ARG A 109 16.53 -13.29 -48.84
CA ARG A 109 15.52 -13.25 -49.91
C ARG A 109 16.16 -13.24 -51.29
N ALA A 110 17.22 -12.44 -51.48
CA ALA A 110 17.94 -12.36 -52.74
C ALA A 110 18.60 -13.70 -53.10
N GLN A 111 19.30 -14.34 -52.16
CA GLN A 111 19.90 -15.66 -52.37
C GLN A 111 18.85 -16.71 -52.76
N THR A 112 17.71 -16.73 -52.06
CA THR A 112 16.60 -17.62 -52.40
C THR A 112 16.06 -17.37 -53.80
N ALA A 113 15.82 -16.10 -54.18
CA ALA A 113 15.28 -15.76 -55.49
C ALA A 113 16.21 -16.12 -56.65
N LEU A 114 17.53 -16.09 -56.43
CA LEU A 114 18.56 -16.47 -57.39
C LEU A 114 18.86 -17.98 -57.40
N GLY A 115 18.29 -18.75 -56.47
CA GLY A 115 18.59 -20.18 -56.32
C GLY A 115 19.99 -20.46 -55.76
N GLU A 116 20.60 -19.48 -55.10
CA GLU A 116 21.91 -19.63 -54.45
C GLU A 116 21.79 -20.36 -53.10
N VAL A 117 22.89 -21.01 -52.68
CA VAL A 117 22.96 -21.64 -51.35
C VAL A 117 22.88 -20.55 -50.27
N GLN A 118 21.95 -20.73 -49.34
CA GLN A 118 21.76 -19.78 -48.24
C GLN A 118 22.97 -19.78 -47.29
N THR A 119 23.68 -18.67 -47.23
CA THR A 119 24.90 -18.50 -46.43
C THR A 119 24.82 -17.35 -45.42
N VAL A 120 23.72 -16.58 -45.46
CA VAL A 120 23.45 -15.48 -44.53
C VAL A 120 23.34 -16.04 -43.09
N PRO A 121 24.11 -15.52 -42.12
CA PRO A 121 24.08 -16.00 -40.74
C PRO A 121 22.80 -15.59 -40.01
N GLU A 122 22.34 -16.44 -39.10
CA GLU A 122 21.24 -16.11 -38.21
C GLU A 122 21.58 -14.94 -37.29
N GLN A 123 20.57 -14.13 -37.02
CA GLN A 123 20.69 -13.01 -36.13
C GLN A 123 20.64 -13.50 -34.67
N ARG A 124 21.75 -13.37 -33.95
CA ARG A 124 21.84 -13.69 -32.51
C ARG A 124 21.99 -12.42 -31.68
N TRP A 125 21.34 -12.43 -30.53
CA TRP A 125 21.32 -11.32 -29.59
C TRP A 125 21.81 -11.77 -28.22
N TYR A 126 22.72 -11.00 -27.64
CA TYR A 126 23.10 -11.10 -26.24
C TYR A 126 22.79 -9.73 -25.64
N ASP A 127 21.78 -9.67 -24.78
CA ASP A 127 21.42 -8.44 -24.06
C ASP A 127 22.16 -8.37 -22.73
N ALA A 128 22.46 -7.14 -22.31
CA ALA A 128 23.16 -6.88 -21.06
C ALA A 128 22.15 -6.86 -19.91
N MET A 129 22.39 -7.67 -18.88
CA MET A 129 21.61 -7.79 -17.64
C MET A 129 21.38 -6.46 -16.89
N LEU A 130 22.08 -5.38 -17.26
CA LEU A 130 21.96 -4.07 -16.63
C LEU A 130 20.54 -3.50 -16.66
N LEU A 131 19.79 -3.68 -17.75
CA LEU A 131 18.40 -3.21 -17.81
C LEU A 131 17.47 -4.04 -16.93
N GLU A 132 17.76 -5.33 -16.76
CA GLU A 132 17.00 -6.21 -15.87
C GLU A 132 17.22 -5.82 -14.40
N ASP A 133 18.45 -5.42 -14.03
CA ASP A 133 18.77 -4.90 -12.70
C ASP A 133 18.05 -3.58 -12.41
N MET A 134 17.98 -2.69 -13.40
CA MET A 134 17.24 -1.42 -13.29
C MET A 134 15.74 -1.65 -13.10
N VAL A 135 15.13 -2.55 -13.88
CA VAL A 135 13.72 -2.93 -13.73
C VAL A 135 13.47 -3.54 -12.35
N SER A 136 14.34 -4.47 -11.93
CA SER A 136 14.23 -5.11 -10.61
C SER A 136 14.34 -4.11 -9.45
N HIS A 137 15.16 -3.07 -9.59
CA HIS A 137 15.23 -1.99 -8.61
C HIS A 137 13.96 -1.12 -8.60
N ALA A 138 13.45 -0.76 -9.78
CA ALA A 138 12.23 0.02 -9.93
C ALA A 138 11.02 -0.70 -9.33
N ASP A 139 10.87 -2.00 -9.56
CA ASP A 139 9.77 -2.81 -9.01
C ASP A 139 9.79 -2.82 -7.47
N ARG A 140 10.98 -2.86 -6.86
CA ARG A 140 11.10 -2.76 -5.40
C ARG A 140 10.62 -1.42 -4.88
N LYS A 141 10.97 -0.32 -5.56
CA LYS A 141 10.50 1.02 -5.20
C LYS A 141 9.01 1.20 -5.44
N ALA A 142 8.46 0.61 -6.49
CA ALA A 142 7.02 0.57 -6.72
C ALA A 142 6.29 -0.18 -5.59
N ALA A 143 6.84 -1.30 -5.12
CA ALA A 143 6.28 -2.03 -3.98
C ALA A 143 6.30 -1.22 -2.67
N GLU A 144 7.38 -0.47 -2.41
CA GLU A 144 7.47 0.45 -1.27
C GLU A 144 6.36 1.52 -1.34
N LEU A 145 6.18 2.18 -2.49
CA LEU A 145 5.13 3.17 -2.70
C LEU A 145 3.71 2.57 -2.56
N GLY A 146 3.50 1.36 -3.07
CA GLY A 146 2.24 0.65 -2.91
C GLY A 146 1.92 0.35 -1.44
N ALA A 147 2.92 -0.01 -0.65
CA ALA A 147 2.75 -0.24 0.79
C ALA A 147 2.44 1.06 1.56
N GLU A 148 3.07 2.18 1.19
CA GLU A 148 2.74 3.49 1.76
C GLU A 148 1.28 3.88 1.48
N PHE A 149 0.80 3.65 0.26
CA PHE A 149 -0.60 3.92 -0.09
C PHE A 149 -1.58 3.03 0.66
N ASP A 150 -1.29 1.73 0.84
CA ASP A 150 -2.12 0.82 1.65
C ASP A 150 -2.21 1.26 3.12
N GLN A 151 -1.09 1.71 3.69
CA GLN A 151 -1.06 2.28 5.02
C GLN A 151 -1.91 3.56 5.10
N GLU A 152 -1.81 4.45 4.12
CA GLU A 152 -2.63 5.67 4.06
C GLU A 152 -4.14 5.36 4.03
N LEU A 153 -4.56 4.34 3.27
CA LEU A 153 -5.96 3.89 3.24
C LEU A 153 -6.42 3.35 4.60
N THR A 154 -5.57 2.58 5.27
CA THR A 154 -5.83 2.04 6.60
C THR A 154 -5.97 3.17 7.62
N ASP A 155 -5.04 4.13 7.61
CA ASP A 155 -5.03 5.27 8.54
C ASP A 155 -6.25 6.17 8.33
N LYS A 156 -6.64 6.43 7.08
CA LYS A 156 -7.86 7.18 6.75
C LYS A 156 -9.11 6.50 7.31
N ARG A 157 -9.23 5.19 7.11
CA ARG A 157 -10.34 4.38 7.65
C ARG A 157 -10.36 4.45 9.18
N ASP A 158 -9.22 4.24 9.82
CA ASP A 158 -9.15 4.20 11.28
C ASP A 158 -9.41 5.57 11.90
N THR A 159 -8.96 6.65 11.28
CA THR A 159 -9.27 8.04 11.67
C THR A 159 -10.77 8.33 11.57
N TYR A 160 -11.40 7.93 10.47
CA TYR A 160 -12.85 8.08 10.27
C TYR A 160 -13.65 7.29 11.32
N ILE A 161 -13.32 6.01 11.53
CA ILE A 161 -14.02 5.13 12.49
C ILE A 161 -13.83 5.63 13.92
N SER A 162 -12.63 6.08 14.28
CA SER A 162 -12.32 6.60 15.61
C SER A 162 -12.99 7.96 15.88
N GLY A 163 -13.39 8.69 14.84
CA GLY A 163 -14.01 10.00 14.96
C GLY A 163 -13.02 11.10 15.32
N THR A 164 -11.74 10.92 14.95
CA THR A 164 -10.62 11.81 15.32
C THR A 164 -10.31 12.86 14.26
N ASN A 165 -11.30 13.22 13.44
CA ASN A 165 -11.18 14.25 12.39
C ASN A 165 -10.99 15.66 12.97
#